data_AF-A0AAD9Q3S3-F1
#
_entry.id   AF-A0AAD9Q3S3-F1
#
_cell.length_a   1.000
_cell.length_b   1.000
_cell.length_c   1.000
_cell.angle_alpha   90.00
_cell.angle_beta   90.00
_cell.angle_gamma   90.00
#
_symmetry.space_group_name_H-M   'P 1'
#
loop_
_entity.id
_entity.type
_entity.pdbx_description
1 polymer ?
#
loop_
_entity_poly.entity_id
_entity_poly.type
_entity_poly.pdbx_seq_one_letter_code
_entity_poly.pdbx_strand_id
1 'polypeptide(L)'
;MVNSHPIALSLMVNSHPIALFLMVNSHPIALFLMVNSHPIALFLMVNSHPIALFLMRSFSHGELSPHRFFLMVNSHPIALFLMVNSHPIALSLMVNSHPIALFLMVNSHPIALFLMVNSHPIALFLMVNSHPIALFLMVNSHPIALFSW
;
A
#
# COMPACT_ATOMS: atom_id res chain seq x y z
N MET A 1 -24.96 -12.77 21.50
CA MET A 1 -24.87 -11.47 20.78
C MET A 1 -24.22 -10.34 21.61
N VAL A 2 -23.79 -10.55 22.86
CA VAL A 2 -23.45 -9.42 23.76
C VAL A 2 -22.07 -8.79 23.50
N ASN A 3 -21.11 -9.52 22.90
CA ASN A 3 -19.73 -9.05 22.79
C ASN A 3 -19.31 -8.52 21.39
N SER A 4 -20.11 -8.69 20.34
CA SER A 4 -19.73 -8.26 18.97
C SER A 4 -19.92 -6.75 18.73
N HIS A 5 -20.92 -6.14 19.35
CA HIS A 5 -21.19 -4.70 19.26
C HIS A 5 -20.07 -3.81 19.83
N PRO A 6 -19.55 -4.02 21.06
CA PRO A 6 -18.49 -3.19 21.60
C PRO A 6 -17.16 -3.33 20.84
N ILE A 7 -16.88 -4.49 20.24
CA ILE A 7 -15.68 -4.71 19.43
C ILE A 7 -15.78 -3.97 18.10
N ALA A 8 -16.92 -4.08 17.41
CA ALA A 8 -17.16 -3.35 16.18
C ALA A 8 -17.09 -1.82 16.38
N LEU A 9 -17.67 -1.32 17.47
CA LEU A 9 -17.60 0.09 17.85
C LEU A 9 -16.16 0.53 18.11
N SER A 10 -15.39 -0.24 18.90
CA SER A 10 -13.99 0.04 19.19
C SER A 10 -13.14 0.08 17.91
N LEU A 11 -13.31 -0.86 16.99
CA LEU A 11 -12.60 -0.86 15.71
C LEU A 11 -12.97 0.33 14.83
N MET A 12 -14.25 0.72 14.79
CA MET A 12 -14.71 1.87 14.02
C MET A 12 -14.13 3.18 14.56
N VAL A 13 -14.16 3.36 15.89
CA VAL A 13 -13.61 4.55 16.57
C VAL A 13 -12.10 4.65 16.37
N ASN A 14 -11.37 3.54 16.34
CA ASN A 14 -9.92 3.54 16.11
C ASN A 14 -9.51 3.64 14.63
N SER A 15 -10.30 3.08 13.70
CA SER A 15 -9.99 3.09 12.26
C SER A 15 -10.22 4.45 11.60
N HIS A 16 -11.21 5.23 12.06
CA HIS A 16 -11.52 6.53 11.49
C HIS A 16 -10.38 7.55 11.60
N PRO A 17 -9.78 7.78 12.78
CA PRO A 17 -8.62 8.66 12.93
C PRO A 17 -7.41 8.20 12.12
N ILE A 18 -7.18 6.89 12.03
CA ILE A 18 -6.08 6.33 11.23
C ILE A 18 -6.30 6.61 9.74
N ALA A 19 -7.51 6.37 9.24
CA ALA A 19 -7.86 6.63 7.85
C ALA A 19 -7.75 8.12 7.50
N LEU A 20 -8.25 9.01 8.36
CA LEU A 20 -8.12 10.45 8.19
C LEU A 20 -6.66 10.91 8.19
N PHE A 21 -5.86 10.41 9.15
CA PHE A 21 -4.45 10.72 9.21
C PHE A 21 -3.71 10.30 7.93
N LEU A 22 -3.96 9.08 7.44
CA LEU A 22 -3.36 8.61 6.20
C LEU A 22 -3.80 9.44 4.99
N MET A 23 -5.10 9.76 4.89
CA MET A 23 -5.63 10.57 3.79
C MET A 23 -4.96 11.96 3.75
N VAL A 24 -4.94 12.67 4.88
CA VAL A 24 -4.38 14.01 5.01
C VAL A 24 -2.88 14.03 4.68
N ASN A 25 -2.13 12.99 5.05
CA ASN A 25 -0.69 12.93 4.77
C ASN A 25 -0.39 12.42 3.35
N SER A 26 -1.21 11.51 2.81
CA SER A 26 -0.98 10.91 1.48
C SER A 26 -1.24 11.89 0.33
N HIS A 27 -2.21 12.78 0.46
CA HIS A 27 -2.64 13.65 -0.62
C HIS A 27 -1.56 14.69 -1.02
N PRO A 28 -0.94 15.42 -0.07
CA PRO A 28 0.16 16.33 -0.38
C PRO A 28 1.39 15.60 -0.93
N ILE A 29 1.69 14.40 -0.43
CA ILE A 29 2.80 13.57 -0.94
C ILE A 29 2.53 13.18 -2.40
N ALA A 30 1.33 12.71 -2.71
CA ALA A 30 0.96 12.32 -4.06
C ALA A 30 1.03 13.50 -5.04
N LEU A 31 0.53 14.67 -4.64
CA LEU A 31 0.65 15.90 -5.43
C LEU A 31 2.10 16.32 -5.65
N PHE A 32 2.91 16.30 -4.59
CA PHE A 32 4.33 16.60 -4.69
C PHE A 32 5.05 15.66 -5.67
N LEU A 33 4.80 14.35 -5.58
CA LEU A 33 5.38 13.38 -6.51
C LEU A 33 4.92 13.62 -7.95
N MET A 34 3.63 13.87 -8.17
CA MET A 34 3.07 14.13 -9.50
C MET A 34 3.73 15.34 -10.15
N VAL A 35 3.77 16.47 -9.44
CA VAL A 35 4.34 17.74 -9.93
C VAL A 35 5.83 17.60 -10.25
N ASN A 36 6.58 16.82 -9.47
CA ASN A 36 8.02 16.63 -9.72
C ASN A 36 8.31 15.54 -10.75
N SER A 37 7.45 14.52 -10.89
CA SER A 37 7.64 13.43 -11.86
C SER A 37 7.36 13.84 -13.31
N HIS A 38 6.42 14.77 -13.52
CA HIS A 38 5.98 15.17 -14.86
C HIS A 38 7.09 15.87 -15.67
N PRO A 39 7.81 16.87 -15.11
CA PRO A 39 8.93 17.51 -15.80
C PRO A 39 10.07 16.52 -16.09
N ILE A 40 10.31 15.56 -15.18
CA ILE A 40 11.33 14.52 -15.37
C ILE A 40 10.95 13.61 -16.56
N ALA A 41 9.70 13.16 -16.61
CA ALA A 41 9.21 12.32 -17.70
C ALA A 41 9.28 13.05 -19.05
N LEU A 42 8.84 14.31 -19.10
CA LEU A 42 8.93 15.14 -20.31
C LEU A 42 10.39 15.36 -20.73
N PHE A 43 11.28 15.68 -19.80
CA PHE A 43 12.70 15.85 -20.08
C PHE A 43 13.32 14.58 -20.68
N LEU A 44 13.02 13.42 -20.11
CA LEU A 44 13.50 12.14 -20.64
C LEU A 44 12.93 11.84 -22.03
N MET A 45 11.65 12.12 -22.27
CA MET A 45 11.02 11.93 -23.57
C MET A 45 11.67 12.81 -24.64
N VAL A 46 11.85 14.10 -24.37
CA VAL A 46 12.44 15.06 -25.31
C VAL A 46 13.90 14.72 -25.63
N ASN A 47 14.67 14.22 -24.65
CA ASN A 47 16.07 13.86 -24.87
C ASN A 47 16.26 12.47 -25.47
N SER A 48 15.38 11.51 -25.18
CA SER A 48 15.50 10.14 -25.69
C SER A 48 15.19 10.03 -27.19
N HIS A 49 14.24 10.80 -27.72
CA HIS A 49 13.88 10.75 -29.14
C HIS A 49 15.04 11.14 -30.09
N PRO A 50 15.72 12.28 -29.92
CA PRO A 50 16.88 12.65 -30.73
C PRO A 50 18.04 11.65 -30.60
N ILE A 51 18.30 11.14 -29.40
CA ILE A 51 19.35 10.15 -29.16
C ILE A 51 19.04 8.85 -29.88
N ALA A 52 17.80 8.35 -29.80
CA ALA A 52 17.36 7.14 -30.48
C ALA A 52 17.44 7.28 -32.01
N LEU A 53 17.01 8.43 -32.55
CA LEU A 53 17.06 8.71 -33.98
C LEU A 53 18.51 8.86 -34.49
N PHE A 54 19.37 9.52 -33.70
CA PHE A 54 20.80 9.58 -33.97
C PHE A 54 21.38 8.17 -34.03
N LEU A 55 21.15 7.33 -33.00
CA LEU A 55 21.62 5.95 -32.96
C LEU A 55 21.18 5.14 -34.18
N MET A 56 19.90 5.21 -34.56
CA MET A 56 19.35 4.54 -35.75
C MET A 56 20.10 4.92 -37.03
N ARG A 57 20.27 6.22 -37.30
CA ARG A 57 20.96 6.71 -38.50
C ARG A 57 22.44 6.35 -38.49
N SER A 58 23.06 6.49 -37.35
CA SER A 58 24.45 6.16 -37.05
C SER A 58 24.80 4.70 -37.33
N PHE A 59 23.94 3.75 -36.97
CA PHE A 59 24.12 2.33 -37.28
C PHE A 59 23.98 2.03 -38.77
N SER A 60 23.14 2.78 -39.49
CA SER A 60 22.95 2.58 -40.94
C SER A 60 24.15 3.02 -41.80
N HIS A 61 24.98 3.95 -41.29
CA HIS A 61 26.13 4.49 -42.02
C HIS A 61 27.49 3.90 -41.59
N GLY A 62 27.54 2.99 -40.62
CA GLY A 62 28.75 2.25 -40.24
C GLY A 62 29.84 3.04 -39.49
N GLU A 63 29.62 4.31 -39.16
CA GLU A 63 30.62 5.18 -38.52
C GLU A 63 30.67 4.99 -36.99
N LEU A 64 31.37 4.01 -36.45
CA LEU A 64 31.33 3.74 -34.99
C LEU A 64 31.96 4.82 -34.08
N SER A 65 32.78 5.75 -34.61
CA SER A 65 33.60 6.67 -33.80
C SER A 65 32.87 7.91 -33.23
N PRO A 66 31.93 8.58 -33.93
CA PRO A 66 31.22 9.74 -33.37
C PRO A 66 30.19 9.35 -32.29
N HIS A 67 29.76 8.08 -32.27
CA HIS A 67 28.64 7.60 -31.45
C HIS A 67 28.93 7.67 -29.96
N ARG A 68 30.12 7.23 -29.57
CA ARG A 68 30.51 7.16 -28.16
C ARG A 68 30.67 8.56 -27.57
N PHE A 69 31.21 9.49 -28.35
CA PHE A 69 31.37 10.88 -27.94
C PHE A 69 30.02 11.59 -27.82
N PHE A 70 29.13 11.43 -28.81
CA PHE A 70 27.79 12.00 -28.75
C PHE A 70 26.97 11.48 -27.55
N LEU A 71 26.98 10.17 -27.31
CA LEU A 71 26.32 9.58 -26.15
C LEU A 71 26.92 10.10 -24.83
N MET A 72 28.24 10.17 -24.72
CA MET A 72 28.92 10.64 -23.51
C MET A 72 28.57 12.10 -23.20
N VAL A 73 28.56 12.98 -24.22
CA VAL A 73 28.22 14.40 -24.04
C VAL A 73 26.76 14.59 -23.64
N ASN A 74 25.84 13.78 -24.17
CA ASN A 74 24.41 13.87 -23.82
C ASN A 74 24.05 13.13 -22.51
N SER A 75 24.76 12.07 -22.15
CA SER A 75 24.46 11.28 -20.95
C SER A 75 24.77 12.03 -19.66
N HIS A 76 25.82 12.85 -19.64
CA HIS A 76 26.24 13.58 -18.44
C HIS A 76 25.19 14.61 -17.98
N PRO A 77 24.69 15.53 -18.84
CA PRO A 77 23.62 16.45 -18.47
C PRO A 77 22.33 15.74 -18.04
N ILE A 78 21.96 14.65 -18.72
CA ILE A 78 20.76 13.87 -18.36
C ILE A 78 20.94 13.24 -16.97
N ALA A 79 22.09 12.65 -16.68
CA ALA A 79 22.38 12.04 -15.38
C ALA A 79 22.38 13.09 -14.25
N LEU A 80 23.00 14.25 -14.49
CA LEU A 80 22.99 15.35 -13.52
C LEU A 80 21.58 15.88 -13.26
N PHE A 81 20.79 16.07 -14.32
CA PHE A 81 19.40 16.48 -14.19
C PHE A 81 18.59 15.48 -13.35
N LEU A 82 18.72 14.18 -13.63
CA LEU A 82 18.05 13.14 -12.85
C LEU A 82 18.51 13.11 -11.39
N MET A 83 19.82 13.26 -11.14
CA MET A 83 20.36 13.27 -9.78
C MET A 83 19.80 14.44 -8.96
N VAL A 84 19.84 15.64 -9.53
CA VAL A 84 19.36 16.87 -8.85
C VAL A 84 17.85 16.80 -8.57
N ASN A 85 17.06 16.20 -9.46
CA ASN A 85 15.61 16.11 -9.28
C ASN A 85 15.16 14.89 -8.44
N SER A 86 15.92 13.79 -8.44
CA SER A 86 15.58 12.59 -7.66
C SER A 86 15.92 12.72 -6.18
N HIS A 87 16.97 13.47 -5.83
CA HIS A 87 17.40 13.62 -4.44
C HIS A 87 16.34 14.28 -3.54
N PRO A 88 15.72 15.41 -3.92
CA PRO A 88 14.64 16.03 -3.14
C PRO A 88 13.41 15.13 -3.02
N ILE A 89 13.10 14.35 -4.08
CA ILE A 89 11.99 13.39 -4.05
C ILE A 89 12.26 12.28 -3.03
N ALA A 90 13.45 11.69 -3.07
CA ALA A 90 13.84 10.64 -2.13
C ALA A 90 13.85 11.14 -0.68
N LEU A 91 14.37 12.34 -0.45
CA LEU A 91 14.39 12.95 0.88
C LEU A 91 12.97 13.23 1.39
N SER A 92 12.12 13.81 0.55
CA SER A 92 10.70 14.06 0.87
C SER A 92 9.98 12.76 1.24
N LEU A 93 10.16 11.69 0.48
CA LEU A 93 9.59 10.38 0.79
C LEU A 93 10.07 9.84 2.15
N MET A 94 11.36 9.91 2.41
CA MET A 94 11.96 9.41 3.66
C MET A 94 11.47 10.17 4.90
N VAL A 95 11.41 11.50 4.81
CA VAL A 95 10.95 12.37 5.90
C VAL A 95 9.46 12.15 6.17
N ASN A 96 8.66 11.94 5.14
CA ASN A 96 7.22 11.70 5.30
C ASN A 96 6.89 10.25 5.69
N SER A 97 7.68 9.26 5.30
CA SER A 97 7.40 7.84 5.60
C SER A 97 7.63 7.50 7.07
N HIS A 98 8.60 8.13 7.73
CA HIS A 98 8.94 7.85 9.13
C HIS A 98 7.79 8.15 10.11
N PRO A 99 7.21 9.37 10.12
CA PRO A 99 6.07 9.70 10.98
C PRO A 99 4.85 8.81 10.70
N ILE A 100 4.58 8.49 9.44
CA ILE A 100 3.47 7.61 9.05
C ILE A 100 3.69 6.20 9.61
N ALA A 101 4.89 5.64 9.45
CA ALA A 101 5.22 4.30 9.96
C ALA A 101 5.14 4.24 11.49
N LEU A 102 5.68 5.24 12.19
CA LEU A 102 5.58 5.33 13.65
C LEU A 102 4.14 5.45 14.13
N PHE A 103 3.35 6.30 13.49
CA PHE A 103 1.94 6.46 13.81
C PHE A 103 1.17 5.13 13.65
N LEU A 104 1.40 4.41 12.55
CA LEU A 104 0.76 3.11 12.33
C LEU A 104 1.21 2.06 13.34
N MET A 105 2.49 2.02 13.69
CA MET A 105 3.02 1.08 14.69
C MET A 105 2.38 1.31 16.07
N VAL A 106 2.35 2.55 16.53
CA VAL A 106 1.78 2.92 17.84
C VAL A 106 0.29 2.62 17.91
N ASN A 107 -0.47 2.81 16.83
CA ASN A 107 -1.91 2.57 16.82
C ASN A 107 -2.27 1.10 16.55
N SER A 108 -1.47 0.34 15.80
CA SER A 108 -1.76 -1.07 15.47
C SER A 108 -1.53 -2.03 16.64
N HIS A 109 -0.54 -1.78 17.49
CA HIS A 109 -0.23 -2.65 18.64
C HIS A 109 -1.38 -2.77 19.65
N PRO A 110 -1.98 -1.67 20.16
CA PRO A 110 -3.12 -1.75 21.07
C PRO A 110 -4.33 -2.44 20.44
N ILE A 111 -4.59 -2.22 19.14
CA ILE A 111 -5.69 -2.86 18.41
C ILE A 111 -5.46 -4.38 18.32
N ALA A 112 -4.24 -4.81 18.00
CA ALA A 112 -3.88 -6.22 17.91
C ALA A 112 -4.02 -6.92 19.27
N LEU A 113 -3.56 -6.30 20.36
CA LEU A 113 -3.73 -6.82 21.72
C LEU A 113 -5.21 -6.90 22.12
N PHE A 114 -5.99 -5.85 21.84
CA PHE A 114 -7.42 -5.83 22.09
C PHE A 114 -8.14 -6.97 21.36
N LEU A 115 -7.82 -7.21 20.10
CA LEU A 115 -8.39 -8.32 19.34
C LEU A 115 -7.97 -9.68 19.90
N MET A 116 -6.70 -9.86 20.25
CA MET A 116 -6.19 -11.11 20.82
C MET A 116 -6.91 -11.46 22.11
N VAL A 117 -6.97 -10.52 23.06
CA VAL A 117 -7.61 -10.71 24.38
C VAL A 117 -9.10 -11.00 24.25
N ASN A 118 -9.79 -10.36 23.30
CA ASN A 118 -11.24 -10.57 23.13
C ASN A 118 -11.57 -11.80 22.27
N SER A 119 -10.70 -12.23 21.36
CA SER A 119 -10.95 -13.36 20.45
C SER A 119 -11.09 -14.71 21.18
N HIS A 120 -10.22 -14.97 22.16
CA HIS A 120 -10.20 -16.24 22.91
C HIS A 120 -11.47 -16.46 23.74
N PRO A 121 -11.90 -15.52 24.60
CA PRO A 121 -13.15 -15.65 25.34
C PRO A 121 -14.38 -15.80 24.43
N ILE A 122 -14.40 -15.12 23.29
CA ILE A 122 -15.50 -15.23 22.32
C ILE A 122 -15.53 -16.61 21.67
N ALA A 123 -14.38 -17.12 21.24
CA ALA A 123 -14.28 -18.45 20.65
C ALA A 123 -14.72 -19.54 21.64
N LEU A 124 -14.30 -19.43 22.91
CA LEU A 124 -14.68 -20.36 23.97
C LEU A 124 -16.18 -20.25 24.29
N PHE A 125 -16.71 -19.04 24.39
CA PHE A 125 -18.16 -18.81 24.55
C PHE A 125 -18.95 -19.45 23.41
N LEU A 126 -18.54 -19.27 22.16
CA LEU A 126 -19.21 -19.88 21.01
C LEU A 126 -19.12 -21.42 21.04
N MET A 127 -17.96 -21.98 21.38
CA MET A 127 -17.78 -23.43 21.50
C MET A 127 -18.70 -24.03 22.58
N VAL A 128 -18.71 -23.44 23.77
CA VAL A 128 -19.53 -23.93 24.90
C VAL A 128 -21.02 -23.78 24.63
N ASN A 129 -21.46 -22.73 23.93
CA ASN A 129 -22.88 -22.55 23.62
C ASN A 129 -23.34 -23.33 22.37
N SER A 130 -22.45 -23.58 21.39
CA SER A 130 -22.80 -24.32 20.17
C SER A 130 -23.06 -25.79 20.42
N HIS A 131 -22.34 -26.44 21.35
CA HIS A 131 -22.53 -27.86 21.66
C HIS A 131 -23.92 -28.18 22.24
N PRO A 132 -24.41 -27.50 23.30
CA PRO A 132 -25.75 -27.69 23.81
C PRO A 132 -26.84 -27.37 22.79
N ILE A 133 -26.66 -26.31 21.99
CA ILE A 133 -27.61 -25.93 20.94
C ILE A 133 -27.66 -27.01 19.85
N ALA A 134 -26.52 -27.52 19.40
CA ALA A 134 -26.45 -28.59 18.41
C ALA A 134 -27.11 -29.88 18.93
N LEU A 135 -26.88 -30.23 20.19
CA LEU A 135 -27.48 -31.40 20.83
C LEU A 135 -28.99 -31.22 21.02
N PHE A 136 -29.43 -30.03 21.44
CA PHE A 136 -30.85 -29.68 21.53
C PHE A 136 -31.54 -29.78 20.15
N LEU A 137 -30.92 -29.26 19.08
CA LEU A 137 -31.46 -29.36 17.73
C LEU A 137 -31.50 -30.82 17.25
N MET A 138 -30.45 -31.61 17.51
CA MET A 138 -30.40 -33.02 17.18
C MET A 138 -31.53 -33.80 17.86
N VAL A 139 -31.67 -33.67 19.18
CA VAL A 139 -32.72 -34.33 19.97
C VAL A 139 -34.12 -33.90 19.52
N ASN A 140 -34.34 -32.62 19.20
CA ASN A 140 -35.66 -32.15 18.74
C ASN A 140 -35.93 -32.43 17.24
N SER A 141 -34.91 -32.78 16.46
CA SER A 141 -35.06 -33.22 15.07
C SER A 141 -35.37 -34.72 14.94
N HIS A 142 -34.99 -35.54 15.92
CA HIS A 142 -35.26 -36.98 15.92
C HIS A 142 -36.75 -37.38 16.03
N PRO A 143 -37.64 -36.64 16.74
CA PRO A 143 -39.08 -36.84 16.66
C PRO A 143 -39.66 -36.58 15.27
N ILE A 144 -39.08 -35.66 14.48
CA ILE A 144 -39.60 -35.32 13.14
C ILE A 144 -39.27 -36.38 12.09
N ALA A 145 -38.14 -37.09 12.24
CA ALA A 145 -37.76 -38.17 11.33
C ALA A 145 -38.56 -39.46 11.53
N LEU A 146 -39.22 -39.64 12.67
CA LEU A 146 -39.98 -40.85 13.01
C LEU A 146 -41.50 -40.70 12.75
N PHE A 147 -41.99 -39.47 12.56
CA PHE A 147 -43.40 -39.16 12.24
C PHE A 147 -43.65 -38.83 10.75
N SER A 148 -42.67 -39.04 9.86
CA SER A 148 -42.78 -38.76 8.42
C SER A 148 -42.99 -40.00 7.53
N TRP A 149 -43.57 -41.09 8.05
CA TRP A 149 -44.11 -42.20 7.25
C TRP A 149 -45.61 -42.33 7.47
#